data_AF-A0A1G2N7D7-F1
#
_entry.id   AF-A0A1G2N7D7-F1
#
_cell.length_a   1.000
_cell.length_b   1.000
_cell.length_c   1.000
_cell.angle_alpha   90.00
_cell.angle_beta   90.00
_cell.angle_gamma   90.00
#
_symmetry.space_group_name_H-M   'P 1'
#
loop_
_entity.id
_entity.type
_entity.pdbx_description
1 polymer ?
#
loop_
_entity_poly.entity_id
_entity_poly.type
_entity_poly.pdbx_seq_one_letter_code
_entity_poly.pdbx_strand_id
1 'polypeptide(L)'
;MKQKRYWLRGGVIFLSIYALLQIISMLTELNNGSVAIIFYIINSPTWSVLSLFVNQNTYTALHSFFVIIPFSAVLYFIVGSILGWIYGKIKNRNKTADSA
;
A
#
# COMPACT_ATOMS: atom_id res chain seq x y z
N MET A 1 -23.29 7.25 19.72
CA MET A 1 -21.97 6.57 19.81
C MET A 1 -21.04 7.08 18.71
N LYS A 2 -19.86 7.63 19.01
CA LYS A 2 -18.89 8.03 17.96
C LYS A 2 -18.43 6.77 17.21
N GLN A 3 -18.81 6.63 15.94
CA GLN A 3 -18.35 5.52 15.10
C GLN A 3 -16.82 5.58 14.97
N LYS A 4 -16.15 4.50 15.34
CA LYS A 4 -14.70 4.36 15.13
C LYS A 4 -14.44 4.21 13.62
N ARG A 5 -13.63 5.12 13.06
CA ARG A 5 -13.25 5.14 11.63
C ARG A 5 -12.18 4.07 11.34
N TYR A 6 -12.57 2.79 11.35
CA TYR A 6 -11.63 1.68 11.13
C TYR A 6 -11.04 1.64 9.72
N TRP A 7 -11.81 2.08 8.71
CA TRP A 7 -11.34 2.18 7.33
C TRP A 7 -10.12 3.12 7.22
N LEU A 8 -10.22 4.33 7.79
CA LEU A 8 -9.14 5.30 7.76
C LEU A 8 -7.89 4.78 8.49
N ARG A 9 -8.07 4.11 9.64
CA ARG A 9 -6.96 3.50 10.39
C ARG A 9 -6.26 2.41 9.59
N GLY A 10 -7.03 1.55 8.92
CA GLY A 10 -6.47 0.51 8.04
C GLY A 10 -5.67 1.10 6.90
N GLY A 11 -6.21 2.13 6.22
CA GLY A 11 -5.50 2.82 5.13
C GLY A 11 -4.18 3.43 5.59
N VAL A 12 -4.18 4.15 6.72
CA VAL A 12 -2.96 4.76 7.27
C VAL A 12 -1.93 3.71 7.67
N ILE A 13 -2.33 2.60 8.31
CA ILE A 13 -1.40 1.53 8.71
C ILE A 13 -0.69 0.93 7.50
N PHE A 14 -1.43 0.56 6.45
CA PHE A 14 -0.84 -0.03 5.26
C PHE A 14 0.03 0.97 4.48
N LEU A 15 -0.38 2.24 4.41
CA LEU A 15 0.42 3.30 3.81
C LEU A 15 1.75 3.50 4.58
N SER A 16 1.72 3.49 5.92
CA SER A 16 2.92 3.60 6.74
C SER A 16 3.85 2.41 6.57
N ILE A 17 3.31 1.19 6.48
CA ILE A 17 4.11 -0.01 6.19
C ILE A 17 4.76 0.10 4.81
N TYR A 18 4.01 0.49 3.79
CA TYR A 18 4.53 0.71 2.44
C TYR A 18 5.67 1.74 2.44
N ALA A 19 5.47 2.89 3.10
CA ALA A 19 6.48 3.95 3.18
C ALA A 19 7.76 3.48 3.88
N LEU A 20 7.62 2.74 4.99
CA LEU A 20 8.75 2.19 5.73
C LEU A 20 9.54 1.16 4.90
N LEU A 21 8.84 0.28 4.19
CA LEU A 21 9.47 -0.67 3.27
C LEU A 21 10.20 0.03 2.12
N GLN A 22 9.67 1.15 1.62
CA GLN A 22 10.37 1.94 0.60
C GLN A 22 11.64 2.60 1.12
N ILE A 23 11.61 3.15 2.34
CA ILE A 23 12.81 3.71 2.98
C ILE A 23 13.87 2.62 3.16
N ILE A 24 13.49 1.42 3.61
CA ILE A 24 14.42 0.28 3.73
C ILE A 24 15.01 -0.09 2.37
N SER A 25 14.19 -0.12 1.31
CA SER A 25 14.68 -0.40 -0.06
C SER A 25 15.73 0.62 -0.49
N MET A 26 15.46 1.92 -0.31
CA MET A 26 16.42 2.98 -0.65
C MET A 26 17.73 2.89 0.14
N LEU A 27 17.64 2.64 1.46
CA LEU A 27 18.84 2.50 2.32
C LEU A 27 19.69 1.29 1.95
N THR A 28 19.06 0.21 1.50
CA THR A 28 19.77 -1.01 1.11
C THR A 28 20.38 -0.89 -0.29
N GLU A 29 19.74 -0.18 -1.23
CA GLU A 29 20.33 0.16 -2.54
C GLU A 29 21.61 0.99 -2.39
N LEU A 30 21.61 1.96 -1.48
CA LEU A 30 22.79 2.78 -1.16
C LEU A 30 23.98 1.97 -0.66
N ASN A 31 23.74 0.86 0.04
CA ASN A 31 24.80 0.10 0.71
C ASN A 31 25.37 -1.04 -0.17
N ASN A 32 24.51 -1.73 -0.93
CA ASN A 32 24.90 -2.96 -1.63
C ASN A 32 24.73 -2.89 -3.16
N GLY A 33 24.19 -1.82 -3.73
CA GLY A 33 23.93 -1.65 -5.16
C GLY A 33 22.99 -2.69 -5.80
N SER A 34 22.45 -3.64 -5.02
CA SER A 34 21.72 -4.82 -5.49
C SER A 34 20.43 -5.06 -4.71
N VAL A 35 19.51 -4.10 -4.76
CA VAL A 35 18.18 -4.25 -4.11
C VAL A 35 17.04 -4.05 -5.09
N ALA A 36 17.21 -4.60 -6.28
CA ALA A 36 16.13 -4.72 -7.24
C ALA A 36 14.95 -5.54 -6.66
N ILE A 37 15.20 -6.53 -5.79
CA ILE A 37 14.18 -7.50 -5.36
C ILE A 37 13.11 -6.88 -4.46
N ILE A 38 13.50 -6.15 -3.39
CA ILE A 38 12.52 -5.57 -2.44
C ILE A 38 11.69 -4.51 -3.15
N PHE A 39 12.35 -3.61 -3.89
CA PHE A 39 11.68 -2.61 -4.71
C PHE A 39 10.70 -3.24 -5.72
N TYR A 40 11.14 -4.29 -6.40
CA TYR A 40 10.30 -4.99 -7.39
C TYR A 40 9.10 -5.66 -6.73
N ILE A 41 9.27 -6.37 -5.61
CA ILE A 41 8.16 -7.02 -4.91
C ILE A 41 7.10 -5.99 -4.48
N ILE A 42 7.52 -4.91 -3.82
CA ILE A 42 6.63 -3.87 -3.30
C ILE A 42 5.86 -3.16 -4.43
N ASN A 43 6.52 -2.88 -5.56
CA ASN A 43 5.90 -2.13 -6.64
C ASN A 43 5.30 -3.05 -7.74
N SER A 44 5.53 -4.37 -7.70
CA SER A 44 5.03 -5.32 -8.72
C SER A 44 3.52 -5.29 -8.94
N PRO A 45 2.66 -5.08 -7.91
CA PRO A 45 1.23 -4.97 -8.16
C PRO A 45 0.91 -3.72 -8.97
N THR A 46 1.67 -2.64 -8.74
CA THR A 46 1.51 -1.37 -9.46
C THR A 46 2.01 -1.46 -10.89
N TRP A 47 3.15 -2.11 -11.11
CA TRP A 47 3.66 -2.42 -12.46
C TRP A 47 2.65 -3.23 -13.26
N SER A 48 2.06 -4.27 -12.66
CA SER A 48 1.03 -5.10 -13.30
C SER A 48 -0.17 -4.26 -13.73
N VAL A 49 -0.68 -3.39 -12.86
CA VAL A 49 -1.84 -2.53 -13.16
C VAL A 49 -1.50 -1.49 -14.23
N LEU A 50 -0.38 -0.77 -14.10
CA LEU A 50 0.01 0.29 -15.04
C LEU A 50 0.36 -0.25 -16.43
N SER A 51 0.87 -1.48 -16.51
CA SER A 51 1.21 -2.10 -17.79
C SER A 51 0.02 -2.30 -18.73
N LEU A 52 -1.21 -2.28 -18.19
CA LEU A 52 -2.44 -2.33 -18.99
C LEU A 52 -2.73 -1.00 -19.71
N PHE A 53 -2.12 0.10 -19.26
CA PHE A 53 -2.43 1.46 -19.72
C PHE A 53 -1.23 2.16 -20.37
N VAL A 54 -0.01 1.73 -20.06
CA VAL A 54 1.24 2.38 -20.48
C VAL A 54 2.20 1.36 -21.05
N ASN A 55 2.80 1.68 -22.21
CA ASN A 55 3.80 0.86 -22.87
C ASN A 55 5.05 0.72 -21.97
N GLN A 56 5.51 -0.51 -21.76
CA GLN A 56 6.60 -0.76 -20.82
C GLN A 56 7.95 -0.17 -21.24
N ASN A 57 8.12 0.18 -22.51
CA ASN A 57 9.37 0.73 -23.01
C ASN A 57 9.59 2.21 -22.68
N THR A 58 8.61 2.91 -22.10
CA THR A 58 8.72 4.34 -21.75
C THR A 58 9.09 4.61 -20.28
N TYR A 59 9.33 3.57 -19.48
CA TYR A 59 9.60 3.73 -18.07
C TYR A 59 11.04 4.17 -17.80
N THR A 60 11.21 5.47 -17.56
CA THR A 60 12.47 6.06 -17.05
C THR A 60 12.47 6.09 -15.53
N ALA A 61 13.64 6.28 -14.90
CA ALA A 61 13.76 6.45 -13.46
C ALA A 61 12.88 7.60 -12.91
N LEU A 62 12.73 8.68 -13.69
CA LEU A 62 11.83 9.79 -13.39
C LEU A 62 10.36 9.34 -13.35
N HIS A 63 9.93 8.51 -14.30
CA HIS A 63 8.58 7.97 -14.32
C HIS A 63 8.30 7.09 -13.09
N SER A 64 9.28 6.28 -12.66
CA SER A 64 9.16 5.48 -11.44
C SER A 64 8.94 6.34 -10.20
N PHE A 65 9.66 7.46 -10.07
CA PHE A 65 9.54 8.34 -8.92
C PHE A 65 8.22 9.11 -8.88
N PHE A 66 7.79 9.67 -10.02
CA PHE A 66 6.63 10.56 -10.08
C PHE A 66 5.29 9.86 -10.30
N VAL A 67 5.29 8.63 -10.82
CA VAL A 67 4.05 7.91 -11.16
C VAL A 67 3.90 6.64 -10.33
N ILE A 68 4.93 5.80 -10.29
CA ILE A 68 4.80 4.47 -9.65
C ILE A 68 4.68 4.60 -8.14
N ILE A 69 5.57 5.34 -7.48
CA ILE A 69 5.54 5.48 -6.02
C ILE A 69 4.21 6.08 -5.51
N PRO A 70 3.71 7.21 -6.06
CA PRO A 70 2.43 7.76 -5.63
C PRO A 70 1.25 6.84 -5.91
N PHE A 71 1.24 6.17 -7.08
CA PHE A 71 0.16 5.26 -7.43
C PHE A 71 0.14 4.01 -6.54
N SER A 72 1.32 3.45 -6.24
CA SER A 72 1.47 2.37 -5.26
C SER A 72 0.97 2.81 -3.89
N ALA A 73 1.35 3.98 -3.40
CA ALA A 73 0.89 4.51 -2.12
C ALA A 73 -0.65 4.59 -2.04
N VAL A 74 -1.30 5.05 -3.12
CA VAL A 74 -2.77 5.08 -3.22
C VAL A 74 -3.35 3.66 -3.20
N LEU A 75 -2.78 2.72 -3.95
CA LEU A 75 -3.25 1.33 -3.96
C LEU A 75 -3.16 0.69 -2.56
N TYR A 76 -2.01 0.81 -1.88
CA TYR A 76 -1.84 0.28 -0.53
C TYR A 76 -2.78 0.94 0.49
N PHE A 77 -3.02 2.25 0.36
CA PHE A 77 -4.02 2.93 1.18
C PHE A 77 -5.44 2.41 0.92
N ILE A 78 -5.83 2.17 -0.33
CA ILE A 78 -7.15 1.61 -0.68
C ILE A 78 -7.29 0.21 -0.11
N VAL A 79 -6.30 -0.67 -0.31
CA VAL A 79 -6.30 -2.04 0.24
C VAL A 79 -6.43 -2.01 1.75
N GLY A 80 -5.61 -1.20 2.43
CA GLY A 80 -5.70 -1.01 3.88
C GLY A 80 -7.06 -0.46 4.32
N SER A 81 -7.65 0.45 3.54
CA SER A 81 -8.96 1.03 3.85
C SER A 81 -10.08 -0.01 3.76
N ILE A 82 -10.05 -0.88 2.74
CA ILE A 82 -10.99 -1.98 2.57
C ILE A 82 -10.85 -2.98 3.71
N LEU A 83 -9.62 -3.41 4.04
CA LEU A 83 -9.37 -4.33 5.14
C LEU A 83 -9.79 -3.74 6.49
N GLY A 84 -9.49 -2.46 6.73
CA GLY A 84 -9.92 -1.73 7.92
C GLY A 84 -11.44 -1.61 8.01
N TRP A 85 -12.13 -1.41 6.88
CA TRP A 85 -13.58 -1.39 6.82
C TRP A 85 -14.19 -2.76 7.16
N ILE A 86 -13.68 -3.84 6.55
CA ILE A 86 -14.11 -5.23 6.82
C ILE A 86 -13.89 -5.57 8.30
N TYR A 87 -12.71 -5.28 8.84
CA TYR A 87 -12.39 -5.48 10.26
C TYR A 87 -13.37 -4.73 11.15
N GLY A 88 -13.69 -3.48 10.82
CA GLY A 88 -14.67 -2.68 11.55
C GLY A 88 -16.07 -3.29 11.53
N LYS A 89 -16.51 -3.86 10.40
CA LYS A 89 -17.80 -4.55 10.27
C LYS A 89 -17.86 -5.80 11.13
N ILE A 90 -16.82 -6.65 11.10
CA ILE A 90 -16.75 -7.88 11.90
C ILE A 90 -16.79 -7.52 13.40
N LYS A 91 -15.94 -6.58 13.83
CA LYS A 91 -15.85 -6.18 15.23
C LYS A 91 -17.14 -5.58 15.78
N ASN A 92 -17.90 -4.85 14.96
CA ASN A 92 -19.17 -4.27 15.39
C ASN A 92 -20.29 -5.31 15.48
N ARG A 93 -20.23 -6.43 14.73
CA ARG A 93 -21.21 -7.52 14.82
C ARG A 93 -21.09 -8.30 16.13
N ASN A 94 -19.86 -8.56 16.60
CA ASN A 94 -19.64 -9.32 17.83
C ASN A 94 -20.17 -8.58 19.07
N LYS A 95 -20.08 -7.24 19.08
CA LYS A 95 -20.61 -6.44 20.21
C LYS A 95 -22.11 -6.58 20.40
N THR A 96 -22.85 -6.72 19.31
CA THR A 96 -24.32 -6.88 19.37
C THR A 96 -24.71 -8.28 19.83
N ALA A 97 -23.86 -9.28 19.64
CA ALA A 97 -24.07 -10.64 20.12
C ALA A 97 -23.79 -10.79 21.62
N ASP A 98 -22.78 -10.08 22.15
CA ASP A 98 -22.42 -10.13 23.58
C ASP A 98 -23.38 -9.33 24.50
N SER A 99 -24.31 -8.57 23.91
CA SER A 99 -25.27 -7.73 24.65
C SER A 99 -26.73 -8.19 24.51
N ALA A 100 -26.96 -9.36 23.90
CA ALA A 100 -28.23 -10.05 23.80
C ALA A 100 -28.20 -11.30 24.71
#